data_AF-A0A2L1KSQ3-F1
#
_entry.id   AF-A0A2L1KSQ3-F1
#
_cell.length_a   1.000
_cell.length_b   1.000
_cell.length_c   1.000
_cell.angle_alpha   90.00
_cell.angle_beta   90.00
_cell.angle_gamma   90.00
#
_symmetry.space_group_name_H-M   'P 1'
#
loop_
_entity.id
_entity.type
_entity.pdbx_description
1 polymer ?
#
loop_
_entity_poly.entity_id
_entity_poly.type
_entity_poly.pdbx_seq_one_letter_code
_entity_poly.pdbx_strand_id
1 'polypeptide(L)'
;MIELNIEEVFTSRFVNEYTKKMLRKLSPFSLEFAGDDIEISYDDIQFILFNPFDVSQCKNEFITHYYHLTQFLLHSQQYFDFLKGRWKQESIKDMKLSKKLSLERERIINDVGNLLLNRCVPFNLAEVIRTNKNYYEFYKKVDLFFSKINDKLKGHINYNFIDGDIRSFIIKNINIKVCPYCNRQYVGYYSFGKKQKNIASLDHFYPQSKFPLYSVSLINLVPSCAYCNGMIKKSRLYPMKRIYTDNVEDKIYFRLKYKSIEGLLGYFDDFEILTSEHEHDLLKNHFFRHQEIYSTHSLDICLWLRKKNLHNEGYRRHLSSILKKNITEDELKMLLFETTGSASDVKNKPLGKLKKDILKL
;
A
#
# COMPACT_ATOMS: atom_id res chain seq x y z
N MET A 1 -1.86 -5.31 -0.44
CA MET A 1 -1.84 -6.78 -0.31
C MET A 1 -0.89 -7.37 -1.32
N ILE A 2 -1.01 -6.96 -2.58
CA ILE A 2 -0.03 -7.25 -3.62
C ILE A 2 1.10 -6.23 -3.50
N GLU A 3 2.33 -6.74 -3.54
CA GLU A 3 3.55 -5.95 -3.73
C GLU A 3 3.93 -6.03 -5.21
N LEU A 4 4.37 -4.90 -5.76
CA LEU A 4 4.73 -4.77 -7.16
C LEU A 4 6.20 -4.37 -7.25
N ASN A 5 6.98 -5.09 -8.07
CA ASN A 5 8.37 -4.75 -8.27
C ASN A 5 8.50 -3.40 -9.00
N ILE A 6 9.34 -2.51 -8.48
CA ILE A 6 9.52 -1.15 -9.03
C ILE A 6 10.04 -1.20 -10.47
N GLU A 7 11.05 -2.01 -10.74
CA GLU A 7 11.70 -2.11 -12.06
C GLU A 7 10.76 -2.72 -13.12
N GLU A 8 9.93 -3.70 -12.72
CA GLU A 8 8.92 -4.30 -13.61
C GLU A 8 7.83 -3.30 -14.02
N VAL A 9 7.42 -2.42 -13.11
CA VAL A 9 6.33 -1.45 -13.34
C VAL A 9 6.83 -0.18 -14.02
N PHE A 10 7.96 0.34 -13.57
CA PHE A 10 8.46 1.66 -13.95
C PHE A 10 9.68 1.55 -14.87
N THR A 11 9.44 1.05 -16.08
CA THR A 11 10.48 0.99 -17.12
C THR A 11 11.08 2.38 -17.40
N SER A 12 12.36 2.43 -17.78
CA SER A 12 13.04 3.71 -18.08
C SER A 12 12.31 4.52 -19.14
N ARG A 13 11.69 3.85 -20.12
CA ARG A 13 10.85 4.51 -21.13
C ARG A 13 9.64 5.20 -20.51
N PHE A 14 8.90 4.50 -19.65
CA PHE A 14 7.73 5.05 -18.98
C PHE A 14 8.10 6.26 -18.11
N VAL A 15 9.13 6.11 -17.26
CA VAL A 15 9.59 7.19 -16.37
C VAL A 15 10.03 8.41 -17.20
N ASN A 16 10.86 8.21 -18.23
CA ASN A 16 11.35 9.31 -19.07
C ASN A 16 10.23 10.04 -19.81
N GLU A 17 9.26 9.31 -20.38
CA GLU A 17 8.11 9.93 -21.06
C GLU A 17 7.21 10.69 -20.08
N TYR A 18 6.98 10.16 -18.88
CA TYR A 18 6.24 10.85 -17.83
C TYR A 18 6.94 12.13 -17.39
N THR A 19 8.23 12.05 -17.07
CA THR A 19 9.03 13.19 -16.63
C THR A 19 9.03 14.30 -17.67
N LYS A 20 9.23 13.97 -18.96
CA LYS A 20 9.14 14.96 -20.06
C LYS A 20 7.78 15.65 -20.15
N LYS A 21 6.68 14.95 -19.88
CA LYS A 21 5.33 15.55 -19.87
C LYS A 21 5.16 16.49 -18.69
N MET A 22 5.65 16.12 -17.52
CA MET A 22 5.51 16.90 -16.28
C MET A 22 6.42 18.12 -16.23
N LEU A 23 7.64 18.04 -16.76
CA LEU A 23 8.57 19.17 -16.84
C LEU A 23 8.09 20.30 -17.77
N ARG A 24 7.05 20.08 -18.59
CA ARG A 24 6.37 21.15 -19.34
C ARG A 24 5.37 21.95 -18.50
N LYS A 25 5.01 21.42 -17.33
CA LYS A 25 3.98 21.97 -16.42
C LYS A 25 4.57 22.40 -15.07
N LEU A 26 5.78 21.98 -14.76
CA LEU A 26 6.50 22.28 -13.52
C LEU A 26 7.74 23.09 -13.84
N SER A 27 8.08 24.02 -12.94
CA SER A 27 9.26 24.86 -13.03
C SER A 27 9.96 24.92 -11.67
N PRO A 28 11.28 25.15 -11.63
CA PRO A 28 12.02 25.40 -10.41
C PRO A 28 11.36 26.48 -9.56
N PHE A 29 11.49 26.35 -8.25
CA PHE A 29 10.90 27.27 -7.30
C PHE A 29 11.73 27.33 -6.02
N SER A 30 11.51 28.40 -5.27
CA SER A 30 12.12 28.59 -3.95
C SER A 30 11.04 28.66 -2.88
N LEU A 31 11.37 28.19 -1.68
CA LEU A 31 10.51 28.29 -0.52
C LEU A 31 11.35 28.39 0.75
N GLU A 32 10.77 28.96 1.78
CA GLU A 32 11.38 28.97 3.11
C GLU A 32 10.97 27.72 3.91
N PHE A 33 11.95 27.02 4.49
CA PHE A 33 11.76 25.89 5.39
C PHE A 33 12.61 26.05 6.65
N ALA A 34 11.95 26.11 7.81
CA ALA A 34 12.62 26.17 9.12
C ALA A 34 13.71 27.26 9.22
N GLY A 35 13.48 28.41 8.58
CA GLY A 35 14.37 29.57 8.55
C GLY A 35 15.41 29.58 7.41
N ASP A 36 15.49 28.53 6.59
CA ASP A 36 16.36 28.51 5.40
C ASP A 36 15.56 28.76 4.13
N ASP A 37 16.17 29.51 3.21
CA ASP A 37 15.71 29.58 1.82
C ASP A 37 16.16 28.31 1.08
N ILE A 38 15.19 27.53 0.64
CA ILE A 38 15.37 26.30 -0.13
C ILE A 38 15.13 26.62 -1.60
N GLU A 39 16.05 26.18 -2.47
CA GLU A 39 15.84 26.12 -3.91
C GLU A 39 15.53 24.68 -4.35
N ILE A 40 14.52 24.53 -5.20
CA ILE A 40 14.15 23.28 -5.84
C ILE A 40 14.49 23.39 -7.33
N SER A 41 15.57 22.71 -7.74
CA SER A 41 16.08 22.71 -9.10
C SER A 41 15.27 21.79 -10.03
N TYR A 42 15.61 21.78 -11.32
CA TYR A 42 15.04 20.80 -12.26
C TYR A 42 15.40 19.35 -11.88
N ASP A 43 16.61 19.11 -11.40
CA ASP A 43 17.04 17.77 -10.99
C ASP A 43 16.23 17.29 -9.78
N ASP A 44 15.95 18.19 -8.84
CA ASP A 44 15.10 17.91 -7.68
C ASP A 44 13.67 17.58 -8.10
N ILE A 45 13.12 18.33 -9.07
CA ILE A 45 11.78 18.04 -9.63
C ILE A 45 11.79 16.66 -10.30
N GLN A 46 12.82 16.30 -11.06
CA GLN A 46 12.91 14.96 -11.68
C GLN A 46 12.94 13.85 -10.62
N PHE A 47 13.69 14.05 -9.54
CA PHE A 47 13.74 13.13 -8.41
C PHE A 47 12.36 13.00 -7.74
N ILE A 48 11.67 14.13 -7.49
CA ILE A 48 10.30 14.15 -6.94
C ILE A 48 9.30 13.45 -7.87
N LEU A 49 9.43 13.62 -9.19
CA LEU A 49 8.48 13.05 -10.16
C LEU A 49 8.53 11.52 -10.20
N PHE A 50 9.68 10.90 -9.92
CA PHE A 50 9.80 9.45 -9.93
C PHE A 50 9.67 8.84 -8.52
N ASN A 51 10.70 8.99 -7.69
CA ASN A 51 10.81 8.30 -6.41
C ASN A 51 11.46 9.19 -5.32
N PRO A 52 10.71 10.13 -4.72
CA PRO A 52 11.22 10.97 -3.64
C PRO A 52 11.41 10.22 -2.31
N PHE A 53 11.19 8.91 -2.28
CA PHE A 53 11.30 8.10 -1.08
C PHE A 53 12.66 7.39 -0.98
N ASP A 54 13.48 7.44 -2.04
CA ASP A 54 14.87 6.96 -2.00
C ASP A 54 15.81 8.08 -1.52
N VAL A 55 15.65 8.45 -0.25
CA VAL A 55 16.42 9.55 0.36
C VAL A 55 17.93 9.31 0.37
N SER A 56 18.39 8.07 0.18
CA SER A 56 19.81 7.75 0.08
C SER A 56 20.48 8.37 -1.17
N GLN A 57 19.69 8.59 -2.23
CA GLN A 57 20.16 9.20 -3.47
C GLN A 57 19.80 10.69 -3.56
N CYS A 58 19.13 11.24 -2.55
CA CYS A 58 18.64 12.61 -2.56
C CYS A 58 19.73 13.59 -2.13
N LYS A 59 20.10 14.51 -3.04
CA LYS A 59 21.08 15.56 -2.75
C LYS A 59 20.48 16.76 -2.00
N ASN A 60 19.18 17.01 -2.19
CA ASN A 60 18.50 18.14 -1.60
C ASN A 60 17.98 17.81 -0.20
N GLU A 61 18.51 18.50 0.80
CA GLU A 61 18.25 18.26 2.21
C GLU A 61 16.76 18.45 2.57
N PHE A 62 16.08 19.41 1.94
CA PHE A 62 14.66 19.65 2.18
C PHE A 62 13.79 18.45 1.79
N ILE A 63 14.07 17.80 0.65
CA ILE A 63 13.29 16.62 0.23
C ILE A 63 13.48 15.47 1.22
N THR A 64 14.71 15.27 1.70
CA THR A 64 15.03 14.30 2.76
C THR A 64 14.30 14.63 4.07
N HIS A 65 14.36 15.89 4.52
CA HIS A 65 13.63 16.36 5.70
C HIS A 65 12.12 16.18 5.56
N TYR A 66 11.56 16.49 4.40
CA TYR A 66 10.14 16.30 4.10
C TYR A 66 9.72 14.83 4.21
N TYR A 67 10.58 13.91 3.73
CA TYR A 67 10.37 12.48 3.91
C TYR A 67 10.39 12.06 5.38
N HIS A 68 11.38 12.51 6.17
CA HIS A 68 11.43 12.17 7.59
C HIS A 68 10.23 12.73 8.37
N LEU A 69 9.82 13.97 8.10
CA LEU A 69 8.60 14.54 8.68
C LEU A 69 7.33 13.80 8.24
N THR A 70 7.28 13.33 6.98
CA THR A 70 6.22 12.42 6.52
C THR A 70 6.19 11.17 7.37
N GLN A 71 7.34 10.49 7.57
CA GLN A 71 7.42 9.28 8.39
C GLN A 71 6.94 9.54 9.81
N PHE A 72 7.31 10.67 10.44
CA PHE A 72 6.79 11.05 11.75
C PHE A 72 5.25 11.15 11.73
N LEU A 73 4.69 11.87 10.76
CA LEU A 73 3.25 12.13 10.67
C LEU A 73 2.40 10.88 10.38
N LEU A 74 2.99 9.81 9.84
CA LEU A 74 2.30 8.53 9.70
C LEU A 74 1.98 7.88 11.07
N HIS A 75 2.69 8.24 12.14
CA HIS A 75 2.53 7.67 13.48
C HIS A 75 1.58 8.51 14.35
N SER A 76 0.38 8.76 13.82
CA SER A 76 -0.67 9.54 14.49
C SER A 76 -1.27 8.83 15.72
N GLN A 77 -2.21 9.48 16.40
CA GLN A 77 -3.02 8.85 17.45
C GLN A 77 -3.65 7.52 16.99
N GLN A 78 -4.11 7.44 15.73
CA GLN A 78 -4.75 6.23 15.21
C GLN A 78 -3.78 5.04 15.13
N TYR A 79 -2.50 5.31 14.88
CA TYR A 79 -1.45 4.29 14.91
C TYR A 79 -1.22 3.75 16.33
N PHE A 80 -1.15 4.65 17.32
CA PHE A 80 -0.99 4.23 18.72
C PHE A 80 -2.22 3.53 19.28
N ASP A 81 -3.42 3.90 18.84
CA ASP A 81 -4.66 3.20 19.20
C ASP A 81 -4.66 1.77 18.63
N PHE A 82 -4.16 1.58 17.40
CA PHE A 82 -3.94 0.25 16.82
C PHE A 82 -2.95 -0.57 17.66
N LEU A 83 -1.78 -0.03 17.98
CA LEU A 83 -0.77 -0.72 18.80
C LEU A 83 -1.32 -1.11 20.18
N LYS A 84 -2.08 -0.20 20.81
CA LYS A 84 -2.73 -0.45 22.10
C LYS A 84 -3.74 -1.60 22.01
N GLY A 85 -4.55 -1.63 20.95
CA GLY A 85 -5.49 -2.73 20.70
C GLY A 85 -4.78 -4.06 20.54
N ARG A 86 -3.74 -4.10 19.71
CA ARG A 86 -2.90 -5.29 19.48
C ARG A 86 -2.25 -5.80 20.76
N TRP A 87 -1.51 -4.96 21.47
CA TRP A 87 -0.75 -5.36 22.65
C TRP A 87 -1.64 -5.79 23.83
N LYS A 88 -2.89 -5.32 23.88
CA LYS A 88 -3.88 -5.85 24.83
C LYS A 88 -4.32 -7.27 24.48
N GLN A 89 -4.49 -7.60 23.20
CA GLN A 89 -4.79 -8.97 22.75
C GLN A 89 -3.63 -9.93 23.05
N GLU A 90 -2.39 -9.45 23.04
CA GLU A 90 -1.19 -10.17 23.49
C GLU A 90 -1.11 -10.36 25.03
N SER A 91 -2.17 -10.03 25.78
CA SER A 91 -2.25 -10.16 27.25
C SER A 91 -1.15 -9.42 28.03
N ILE A 92 -0.70 -8.26 27.52
CA ILE A 92 0.34 -7.45 28.15
C ILE A 92 -0.25 -6.63 29.32
N LYS A 93 0.36 -6.73 30.51
CA LYS A 93 0.01 -5.91 31.70
C LYS A 93 0.17 -4.41 31.43
N ASP A 94 -0.69 -3.57 32.02
CA ASP A 94 -0.74 -2.11 31.76
C ASP A 94 0.60 -1.37 31.99
N MET A 95 1.35 -1.72 33.04
CA MET A 95 2.67 -1.11 33.30
C MET A 95 3.68 -1.42 32.18
N LYS A 96 3.64 -2.64 31.62
CA LYS A 96 4.49 -3.03 30.47
C LYS A 96 4.02 -2.34 29.18
N LEU A 97 2.71 -2.14 29.03
CA LEU A 97 2.12 -1.44 27.89
C LEU A 97 2.56 0.03 27.83
N SER A 98 2.52 0.75 28.94
CA SER A 98 2.99 2.14 29.03
C SER A 98 4.45 2.28 28.61
N LYS A 99 5.31 1.36 29.09
CA LYS A 99 6.73 1.32 28.72
C LYS A 99 6.92 1.05 27.22
N LYS A 100 6.21 0.07 26.63
CA LYS A 100 6.27 -0.19 25.17
C LYS A 100 5.85 1.02 24.35
N LEU A 101 4.76 1.70 24.74
CA LEU A 101 4.29 2.90 24.06
C LEU A 101 5.33 4.03 24.14
N SER A 102 6.03 4.18 25.28
CA SER A 102 7.11 5.15 25.44
C SER A 102 8.30 4.84 24.54
N LEU A 103 8.74 3.59 24.49
CA LEU A 103 9.85 3.15 23.64
C LEU A 103 9.51 3.32 22.15
N GLU A 104 8.26 3.08 21.77
CA GLU A 104 7.84 3.27 20.38
C GLU A 104 7.85 4.75 19.98
N ARG A 105 7.41 5.67 20.87
CA ARG A 105 7.54 7.11 20.63
C ARG A 105 8.99 7.56 20.49
N GLU A 106 9.85 7.05 21.37
CA GLU A 106 11.28 7.33 21.34
C GLU A 106 11.92 6.83 20.04
N ARG A 107 11.63 5.60 19.63
CA ARG A 107 12.05 5.03 18.34
C ARG A 107 11.66 5.95 17.18
N ILE A 108 10.37 6.32 17.09
CA ILE A 108 9.88 7.19 16.00
C ILE A 108 10.60 8.53 15.96
N ILE A 109 10.80 9.17 17.12
CA ILE A 109 11.47 10.46 17.19
C ILE A 109 12.96 10.34 16.79
N ASN A 110 13.63 9.28 17.23
CA ASN A 110 15.02 9.02 16.88
C ASN A 110 15.19 8.68 15.39
N ASP A 111 14.29 7.89 14.80
CA ASP A 111 14.30 7.51 13.37
C ASP A 111 14.13 8.73 12.44
N VAL A 112 13.39 9.75 12.90
CA VAL A 112 13.17 11.01 12.17
C VAL A 112 14.35 11.97 12.35
N GLY A 113 14.98 11.92 13.52
CA GLY A 113 16.10 12.78 13.90
C GLY A 113 15.66 13.89 14.86
N ASN A 114 16.22 13.85 16.07
CA ASN A 114 15.97 14.85 17.12
C ASN A 114 16.28 16.29 16.66
N LEU A 115 17.38 16.47 15.93
CA LEU A 115 17.81 17.78 15.45
C LEU A 115 16.79 18.39 14.48
N LEU A 116 16.31 17.62 13.51
CA LEU A 116 15.29 18.06 12.55
C LEU A 116 13.99 18.43 13.25
N LEU A 117 13.50 17.55 14.13
CA LEU A 117 12.25 17.80 14.86
C LEU A 117 12.36 19.04 15.76
N ASN A 118 13.48 19.20 16.47
CA ASN A 118 13.70 20.33 17.36
C ASN A 118 13.86 21.65 16.59
N ARG A 119 14.45 21.60 15.40
CA ARG A 119 14.52 22.72 14.46
C ARG A 119 13.14 23.16 13.99
N CYS A 120 12.24 22.21 13.72
CA CYS A 120 10.87 22.50 13.27
C CYS A 120 9.98 22.97 14.43
N VAL A 121 10.03 22.27 15.55
CA VAL A 121 9.23 22.49 16.75
C VAL A 121 10.08 22.14 17.98
N PRO A 122 10.54 23.14 18.76
CA PRO A 122 11.32 22.88 19.96
C PRO A 122 10.60 21.96 20.95
N PHE A 123 11.31 20.97 21.50
CA PHE A 123 10.73 20.01 22.44
C PHE A 123 11.75 19.42 23.41
N ASN A 124 11.24 18.83 24.50
CA ASN A 124 12.03 17.99 25.41
C ASN A 124 11.66 16.53 25.18
N LEU A 125 12.63 15.70 24.76
CA LEU A 125 12.39 14.30 24.43
C LEU A 125 11.77 13.51 25.60
N ALA A 126 12.32 13.65 26.80
CA ALA A 126 11.85 12.95 27.99
C ALA A 126 10.39 13.31 28.31
N GLU A 127 10.00 14.56 28.10
CA GLU A 127 8.62 15.00 28.27
C GLU A 127 7.68 14.43 27.19
N VAL A 128 8.09 14.48 25.92
CA VAL A 128 7.26 14.04 24.78
C VAL A 128 6.96 12.55 24.86
N ILE A 129 7.95 11.71 25.19
CA ILE A 129 7.77 10.25 25.22
C ILE A 129 7.03 9.77 26.47
N ARG A 130 6.93 10.60 27.52
CA ARG A 130 6.39 10.23 28.84
C ARG A 130 4.95 9.72 28.78
N THR A 131 4.08 10.40 28.03
CA THR A 131 2.65 10.04 27.97
C THR A 131 2.09 10.19 26.56
N ASN A 132 0.99 9.48 26.27
CA ASN A 132 0.27 9.65 24.99
C ASN A 132 -0.19 11.10 24.79
N LYS A 133 -0.65 11.77 25.85
CA LYS A 133 -1.10 13.16 25.80
C LYS A 133 0.02 14.08 25.34
N ASN A 134 1.19 13.98 25.97
CA ASN A 134 2.37 14.79 25.64
C ASN A 134 2.79 14.58 24.18
N TYR A 135 2.82 13.33 23.72
CA TYR A 135 3.14 13.02 22.34
C TYR A 135 2.11 13.57 21.36
N TYR A 136 0.81 13.45 21.63
CA TYR A 136 -0.23 13.97 20.73
C TYR A 136 -0.22 15.50 20.65
N GLU A 137 0.11 16.19 21.75
CA GLU A 137 0.31 17.64 21.74
C GLU A 137 1.51 18.03 20.89
N PHE A 138 2.64 17.32 21.02
CA PHE A 138 3.80 17.52 20.16
C PHE A 138 3.51 17.22 18.69
N TYR A 139 2.86 16.09 18.40
CA TYR A 139 2.43 15.69 17.06
C TYR A 139 1.59 16.78 16.39
N LYS A 140 0.62 17.37 17.11
CA LYS A 140 -0.22 18.45 16.59
C LYS A 140 0.59 19.69 16.22
N LYS A 141 1.62 20.04 17.01
CA LYS A 141 2.51 21.16 16.69
C LYS A 141 3.31 20.89 15.41
N VAL A 142 3.81 19.66 15.24
CA VAL A 142 4.53 19.23 14.03
C VAL A 142 3.59 19.20 12.81
N ASP A 143 2.37 18.66 12.92
CA ASP A 143 1.37 18.65 11.83
C ASP A 143 0.99 20.09 11.43
N LEU A 144 0.87 21.02 12.39
CA LEU A 144 0.61 22.42 12.12
C LEU A 144 1.78 23.11 11.39
N PHE A 145 3.01 22.89 11.86
CA PHE A 145 4.21 23.39 11.21
C PHE A 145 4.29 22.87 9.76
N PHE A 146 4.13 21.56 9.59
CA PHE A 146 4.21 20.89 8.29
C PHE A 146 3.09 21.34 7.34
N SER A 147 1.88 21.58 7.86
CA SER A 147 0.75 22.09 7.06
C SER A 147 1.05 23.47 6.45
N LYS A 148 1.73 24.36 7.17
CA LYS A 148 2.12 25.68 6.63
C LYS A 148 3.08 25.57 5.44
N ILE A 149 4.05 24.66 5.51
CA ILE A 149 4.97 24.37 4.39
C ILE A 149 4.19 23.79 3.22
N ASN A 150 3.27 22.86 3.49
CA ASN A 150 2.44 22.25 2.47
C ASN A 150 1.53 23.23 1.75
N ASP A 151 1.04 24.26 2.44
CA ASP A 151 0.24 25.31 1.81
C ASP A 151 1.05 26.14 0.82
N LYS A 152 2.33 26.43 1.12
CA LYS A 152 3.27 27.04 0.16
C LYS A 152 3.52 26.09 -1.03
N LEU A 153 3.76 24.81 -0.79
CA LEU A 153 4.06 23.81 -1.83
C LEU A 153 2.92 23.62 -2.86
N LYS A 154 1.66 23.75 -2.44
CA LYS A 154 0.49 23.56 -3.33
C LYS A 154 0.48 24.51 -4.53
N GLY A 155 1.15 25.66 -4.44
CA GLY A 155 1.32 26.61 -5.55
C GLY A 155 2.31 26.15 -6.62
N HIS A 156 3.22 25.24 -6.27
CA HIS A 156 4.30 24.78 -7.14
C HIS A 156 4.11 23.36 -7.64
N ILE A 157 3.57 22.48 -6.78
CA ILE A 157 3.33 21.07 -7.09
C ILE A 157 1.90 20.71 -6.70
N ASN A 158 1.11 20.28 -7.67
CA ASN A 158 -0.30 19.97 -7.49
C ASN A 158 -0.75 18.85 -8.44
N TYR A 159 -1.60 17.94 -7.95
CA TYR A 159 -2.18 16.88 -8.77
C TYR A 159 -2.99 17.39 -9.96
N ASN A 160 -3.51 18.62 -9.91
CA ASN A 160 -4.21 19.24 -11.04
C ASN A 160 -3.34 19.36 -12.30
N PHE A 161 -2.01 19.24 -12.19
CA PHE A 161 -1.11 19.14 -13.35
C PHE A 161 -1.20 17.80 -14.09
N ILE A 162 -1.69 16.75 -13.43
CA ILE A 162 -2.02 15.45 -14.04
C ILE A 162 -3.42 15.54 -14.66
N ASP A 163 -3.46 15.98 -15.91
CA ASP A 163 -4.68 15.97 -16.71
C ASP A 163 -5.14 14.56 -17.10
N GLY A 164 -6.29 14.47 -17.79
CA GLY A 164 -6.87 13.20 -18.19
C GLY A 164 -5.98 12.34 -19.09
N ASP A 165 -5.13 12.96 -19.92
CA ASP A 165 -4.24 12.26 -20.83
C ASP A 165 -3.04 11.71 -20.07
N ILE A 166 -2.43 12.50 -19.17
CA ILE A 166 -1.34 12.02 -18.32
C ILE A 166 -1.84 10.93 -17.38
N ARG A 167 -3.02 11.11 -16.77
CA ARG A 167 -3.64 10.09 -15.92
C ARG A 167 -3.84 8.77 -16.69
N SER A 168 -4.37 8.85 -17.90
CA SER A 168 -4.59 7.68 -18.76
C SER A 168 -3.27 7.01 -19.13
N PHE A 169 -2.25 7.80 -19.44
CA PHE A 169 -0.89 7.34 -19.69
C PHE A 169 -0.30 6.58 -18.49
N ILE A 170 -0.43 7.10 -17.26
CA ILE A 170 0.05 6.44 -16.04
C ILE A 170 -0.64 5.08 -15.83
N ILE A 171 -1.98 5.06 -15.84
CA ILE A 171 -2.76 3.84 -15.60
C ILE A 171 -2.43 2.77 -16.65
N LYS A 172 -2.29 3.19 -17.92
CA LYS A 172 -1.93 2.30 -19.02
C LYS A 172 -0.55 1.67 -18.86
N ASN A 173 0.44 2.43 -18.42
CA ASN A 173 1.81 1.93 -18.27
C ASN A 173 2.00 1.09 -17.01
N ILE A 174 1.34 1.41 -15.89
CA ILE A 174 1.38 0.57 -14.68
C ILE A 174 0.75 -0.81 -14.95
N ASN A 175 -0.29 -0.86 -15.80
CA ASN A 175 -0.82 -2.07 -16.43
C ASN A 175 -1.16 -3.24 -15.47
N ILE A 176 -1.71 -2.93 -14.30
CA ILE A 176 -2.30 -3.94 -13.41
C ILE A 176 -3.81 -4.04 -13.65
N LYS A 177 -4.36 -5.26 -13.58
CA LYS A 177 -5.80 -5.48 -13.80
C LYS A 177 -6.61 -5.61 -12.52
N VAL A 178 -5.96 -5.76 -11.36
CA VAL A 178 -6.65 -5.92 -10.07
C VAL A 178 -6.09 -4.95 -9.03
N CYS A 179 -6.98 -4.39 -8.21
CA CYS A 179 -6.61 -3.46 -7.15
C CYS A 179 -5.52 -4.07 -6.23
N PRO A 180 -4.35 -3.44 -6.05
CA PRO A 180 -3.25 -4.02 -5.28
C PRO A 180 -3.51 -3.93 -3.76
N TYR A 181 -4.41 -3.04 -3.32
CA TYR A 181 -4.82 -2.95 -1.93
C TYR A 181 -5.61 -4.18 -1.52
N CYS A 182 -6.71 -4.47 -2.23
CA CYS A 182 -7.66 -5.51 -1.82
C CYS A 182 -7.64 -6.77 -2.67
N ASN A 183 -6.93 -6.86 -3.80
CA ASN A 183 -6.97 -8.00 -4.74
C ASN A 183 -8.38 -8.56 -5.08
N ARG A 184 -9.45 -7.75 -4.97
CA ARG A 184 -10.86 -8.20 -5.15
C ARG A 184 -11.57 -7.62 -6.36
N GLN A 185 -11.11 -6.48 -6.85
CA GLN A 185 -11.82 -5.68 -7.82
C GLN A 185 -10.92 -5.40 -9.00
N TYR A 186 -11.48 -5.52 -10.20
CA TYR A 186 -10.78 -5.10 -11.41
C TYR A 186 -10.47 -3.61 -11.35
N VAL A 187 -9.28 -3.26 -11.79
CA VAL A 187 -8.83 -1.89 -12.05
C VAL A 187 -8.25 -1.90 -13.46
N GLY A 188 -8.42 -0.82 -14.20
CA GLY A 188 -7.91 -0.75 -15.56
C GLY A 188 -8.55 0.36 -16.35
N TYR A 189 -8.63 0.14 -17.65
CA TYR A 189 -9.17 1.10 -18.60
C TYR A 189 -9.79 0.36 -19.80
N TYR A 190 -10.60 1.07 -20.57
CA TYR A 190 -11.15 0.61 -21.84
C TYR A 190 -11.08 1.74 -22.87
N SER A 191 -11.18 1.37 -24.15
CA SER A 191 -11.24 2.35 -25.25
C SER A 191 -12.70 2.69 -25.56
N PHE A 192 -13.01 3.98 -25.68
CA PHE A 192 -14.30 4.47 -26.15
C PHE A 192 -14.07 5.51 -27.25
N GLY A 193 -14.34 5.12 -28.49
CA GLY A 193 -13.92 5.88 -29.68
C GLY A 193 -12.40 6.03 -29.72
N LYS A 194 -11.90 7.25 -29.89
CA LYS A 194 -10.46 7.57 -29.90
C LYS A 194 -9.88 7.88 -28.50
N LYS A 195 -10.64 7.71 -27.42
CA LYS A 195 -10.23 8.10 -26.06
C LYS A 195 -10.18 6.90 -25.11
N GLN A 196 -9.21 6.91 -24.21
CA GLN A 196 -9.16 5.99 -23.08
C GLN A 196 -10.14 6.43 -21.99
N LYS A 197 -10.85 5.48 -21.40
CA LYS A 197 -11.70 5.66 -20.23
C LYS A 197 -11.15 4.79 -19.11
N ASN A 198 -10.93 5.40 -17.94
CA ASN A 198 -10.31 4.74 -16.80
C ASN A 198 -11.39 4.22 -15.86
N ILE A 199 -11.33 2.92 -15.55
CA ILE A 199 -12.13 2.28 -14.47
C ILE A 199 -11.38 2.45 -13.14
N ALA A 200 -10.04 2.39 -13.20
CA ALA A 200 -9.20 2.60 -12.03
C ALA A 200 -9.32 4.03 -11.48
N SER A 201 -9.44 4.12 -10.17
CA SER A 201 -8.97 5.30 -9.44
C SER A 201 -7.45 5.33 -9.47
N LEU A 202 -6.85 6.51 -9.43
CA LEU A 202 -5.42 6.69 -9.21
C LEU A 202 -5.31 7.32 -7.83
N ASP A 203 -5.00 6.48 -6.84
CA ASP A 203 -4.88 6.88 -5.45
C ASP A 203 -3.47 7.40 -5.17
N HIS A 204 -3.36 8.31 -4.21
CA HIS A 204 -2.08 8.77 -3.68
C HIS A 204 -1.75 7.96 -2.42
N PHE A 205 -0.77 7.05 -2.49
CA PHE A 205 -0.39 6.20 -1.35
C PHE A 205 -0.21 7.03 -0.07
N TYR A 206 0.59 8.09 -0.17
CA TYR A 206 0.61 9.22 0.75
C TYR A 206 -0.37 10.29 0.27
N PRO A 207 -1.44 10.60 1.05
CA PRO A 207 -2.51 11.48 0.59
C PRO A 207 -2.02 12.87 0.21
N GLN A 208 -2.39 13.36 -0.98
CA GLN A 208 -2.02 14.69 -1.45
C GLN A 208 -2.47 15.84 -0.54
N SER A 209 -3.56 15.66 0.22
CA SER A 209 -4.07 16.68 1.14
C SER A 209 -3.15 16.91 2.34
N LYS A 210 -2.29 15.92 2.64
CA LYS A 210 -1.29 15.94 3.71
C LYS A 210 0.14 16.04 3.19
N PHE A 211 0.41 15.52 1.98
CA PHE A 211 1.75 15.45 1.40
C PHE A 211 1.77 15.92 -0.07
N PRO A 212 1.49 17.21 -0.36
CA PRO A 212 1.40 17.72 -1.73
C PRO A 212 2.68 17.55 -2.55
N LEU A 213 3.87 17.50 -1.93
CA LEU A 213 5.14 17.25 -2.62
C LEU A 213 5.09 15.95 -3.44
N TYR A 214 4.39 14.94 -2.92
CA TYR A 214 4.26 13.62 -3.55
C TYR A 214 3.06 13.48 -4.48
N SER A 215 2.29 14.56 -4.67
CA SER A 215 1.01 14.51 -5.41
C SER A 215 1.16 14.10 -6.87
N VAL A 216 2.36 14.28 -7.44
CA VAL A 216 2.71 13.96 -8.83
C VAL A 216 3.84 12.93 -8.94
N SER A 217 4.24 12.29 -7.84
CA SER A 217 5.29 11.27 -7.86
C SER A 217 4.73 9.94 -8.37
N LEU A 218 5.34 9.35 -9.40
CA LEU A 218 4.88 8.08 -9.98
C LEU A 218 4.76 6.98 -8.93
N ILE A 219 5.76 6.83 -8.06
CA ILE A 219 5.76 5.82 -7.01
C ILE A 219 4.69 6.05 -5.94
N ASN A 220 4.11 7.26 -5.87
CA ASN A 220 3.02 7.58 -4.97
C ASN A 220 1.65 7.31 -5.60
N LEU A 221 1.56 7.05 -6.90
CA LEU A 221 0.31 6.92 -7.63
C LEU A 221 -0.05 5.45 -7.88
N VAL A 222 -1.10 4.96 -7.22
CA VAL A 222 -1.50 3.55 -7.24
C VAL A 222 -2.87 3.38 -7.94
N PRO A 223 -2.95 2.65 -9.07
CA PRO A 223 -4.23 2.26 -9.64
C PRO A 223 -4.99 1.38 -8.65
N SER A 224 -6.18 1.82 -8.25
CA SER A 224 -6.96 1.21 -7.18
C SER A 224 -8.45 1.24 -7.48
N CYS A 225 -9.21 0.41 -6.77
CA CYS A 225 -10.68 0.44 -6.88
C CYS A 225 -11.26 1.59 -6.05
N ALA A 226 -12.45 2.05 -6.45
CA ALA A 226 -13.14 3.16 -5.79
C ALA A 226 -13.40 2.88 -4.29
N TYR A 227 -13.64 1.62 -3.92
CA TYR A 227 -13.89 1.24 -2.53
C TYR A 227 -12.64 1.40 -1.64
N CYS A 228 -11.49 0.88 -2.08
CA CYS A 228 -10.25 1.02 -1.32
C CYS A 228 -9.82 2.48 -1.22
N ASN A 229 -9.83 3.20 -2.34
CA ASN A 229 -9.42 4.61 -2.40
C ASN A 229 -10.40 5.52 -1.62
N GLY A 230 -11.66 5.54 -2.05
CA GLY A 230 -12.64 6.54 -1.63
C GLY A 230 -13.39 6.22 -0.33
N MET A 231 -13.56 4.94 0.02
CA MET A 231 -14.34 4.55 1.20
C MET A 231 -13.46 4.22 2.40
N ILE A 232 -12.41 3.42 2.19
CA ILE A 232 -11.57 2.95 3.29
C ILE A 232 -10.38 3.88 3.55
N LYS A 233 -9.53 4.09 2.54
CA LYS A 233 -8.23 4.75 2.73
C LYS A 233 -8.38 6.25 2.98
N LYS A 234 -9.07 6.96 2.07
CA LYS A 234 -9.23 8.42 2.15
C LYS A 234 -7.88 9.10 2.42
N SER A 235 -7.84 10.02 3.38
CA SER A 235 -6.63 10.71 3.86
C SER A 235 -6.10 10.16 5.19
N ARG A 236 -6.44 8.92 5.57
CA ARG A 236 -5.96 8.32 6.81
C ARG A 236 -4.46 8.01 6.71
N LEU A 237 -3.74 8.19 7.82
CA LEU A 237 -2.29 8.12 7.88
C LEU A 237 -1.84 6.95 8.74
N TYR A 238 -1.12 6.01 8.11
CA TYR A 238 -0.53 4.84 8.77
C TYR A 238 0.81 4.49 8.11
N PRO A 239 1.80 3.99 8.87
CA PRO A 239 3.11 3.58 8.35
C PRO A 239 3.01 2.22 7.63
N MET A 240 2.27 2.19 6.53
CA MET A 240 2.09 0.98 5.73
C MET A 240 3.32 0.73 4.83
N LYS A 241 3.67 -0.54 4.62
CA LYS A 241 4.63 -0.93 3.57
C LYS A 241 4.09 -0.47 2.21
N ARG A 242 4.96 0.15 1.41
CA ARG A 242 4.64 0.66 0.07
C ARG A 242 4.20 -0.48 -0.84
N ILE A 243 3.35 -0.15 -1.83
CA ILE A 243 2.89 -1.12 -2.84
C ILE A 243 4.03 -1.44 -3.82
N TYR A 244 4.75 -0.41 -4.25
CA TYR A 244 5.93 -0.56 -5.08
C TYR A 244 7.16 -0.78 -4.19
N THR A 245 7.89 -1.86 -4.44
CA THR A 245 9.05 -2.31 -3.64
C THR A 245 10.10 -2.94 -4.55
N ASP A 246 11.37 -2.90 -4.17
CA ASP A 246 12.44 -3.64 -4.86
C ASP A 246 12.40 -5.13 -4.51
N ASN A 247 11.97 -5.42 -3.27
CA ASN A 247 11.89 -6.77 -2.73
C ASN A 247 10.43 -7.20 -2.61
N VAL A 248 9.93 -7.94 -3.61
CA VAL A 248 8.59 -8.55 -3.59
C VAL A 248 8.66 -9.85 -2.80
N GLU A 249 7.92 -9.92 -1.70
CA GLU A 249 7.85 -11.13 -0.87
C GLU A 249 6.71 -12.05 -1.34
N ASP A 250 7.03 -13.30 -1.73
CA ASP A 250 6.01 -14.34 -1.91
C ASP A 250 5.66 -15.02 -0.58
N LYS A 251 4.92 -14.30 0.26
CA LYS A 251 4.49 -14.76 1.58
C LYS A 251 3.02 -15.18 1.59
N ILE A 252 2.65 -16.13 2.44
CA ILE A 252 1.25 -16.49 2.68
C ILE A 252 0.59 -15.36 3.50
N TYR A 253 -0.42 -14.70 2.92
CA TYR A 253 -1.17 -13.64 3.57
C TYR A 253 -2.48 -14.15 4.19
N PHE A 254 -3.18 -15.07 3.54
CA PHE A 254 -4.42 -15.67 4.04
C PHE A 254 -4.22 -17.10 4.55
N ARG A 255 -4.89 -17.43 5.66
CA ARG A 255 -4.95 -18.79 6.22
C ARG A 255 -6.38 -19.10 6.64
N LEU A 256 -6.73 -20.38 6.64
CA LEU A 256 -7.98 -20.86 7.23
C LEU A 256 -7.70 -21.55 8.55
N LYS A 257 -8.51 -21.23 9.56
CA LYS A 257 -8.61 -21.99 10.80
C LYS A 257 -9.93 -22.75 10.78
N TYR A 258 -9.87 -24.05 10.53
CA TYR A 258 -11.06 -24.90 10.48
C TYR A 258 -11.60 -25.18 11.88
N LYS A 259 -12.93 -25.24 12.00
CA LYS A 259 -13.63 -25.60 13.24
C LYS A 259 -14.14 -27.06 13.20
N SER A 260 -14.31 -27.62 12.01
CA SER A 260 -14.70 -29.01 11.78
C SER A 260 -14.05 -29.62 10.54
N ILE A 261 -14.20 -30.95 10.39
CA ILE A 261 -13.78 -31.69 9.21
C ILE A 261 -14.63 -31.27 8.00
N GLU A 262 -15.92 -31.02 8.20
CA GLU A 262 -16.83 -30.59 7.17
C GLU A 262 -16.44 -29.20 6.62
N GLY A 263 -15.95 -28.31 7.49
CA GLY A 263 -15.35 -27.04 7.08
C GLY A 263 -14.08 -27.22 6.26
N LEU A 264 -13.20 -28.16 6.64
CA LEU A 264 -11.99 -28.51 5.88
C LEU A 264 -12.32 -29.05 4.47
N LEU A 265 -13.37 -29.86 4.36
CA LEU A 265 -13.83 -30.43 3.09
C LEU A 265 -14.64 -29.45 2.24
N GLY A 266 -15.01 -28.28 2.79
CA GLY A 266 -15.80 -27.26 2.12
C GLY A 266 -17.28 -27.60 1.99
N TYR A 267 -17.82 -28.47 2.86
CA TYR A 267 -19.25 -28.77 2.92
C TYR A 267 -20.05 -27.72 3.69
N PHE A 268 -19.44 -27.13 4.73
CA PHE A 268 -20.04 -26.05 5.51
C PHE A 268 -19.06 -24.88 5.68
N ASP A 269 -19.61 -23.69 5.89
CA ASP A 269 -18.87 -22.49 6.28
C ASP A 269 -18.48 -22.57 7.76
N ASP A 270 -17.56 -23.49 8.06
CA ASP A 270 -17.13 -23.78 9.42
C ASP A 270 -15.61 -23.61 9.57
N PHE A 271 -15.15 -22.41 9.23
CA PHE A 271 -13.77 -21.95 9.35
C PHE A 271 -13.70 -20.45 9.62
N GLU A 272 -12.52 -19.97 10.00
CA GLU A 272 -12.21 -18.55 10.12
C GLU A 272 -11.11 -18.20 9.13
N ILE A 273 -11.31 -17.11 8.38
CA ILE A 273 -10.24 -16.53 7.57
C ILE A 273 -9.37 -15.70 8.49
N LEU A 274 -8.07 -15.97 8.48
CA LEU A 274 -7.06 -15.24 9.22
C LEU A 274 -6.07 -14.61 8.24
N THR A 275 -5.52 -13.46 8.61
CA THR A 275 -4.43 -12.84 7.86
C THR A 275 -3.06 -13.19 8.46
N SER A 276 -1.98 -12.79 7.78
CA SER A 276 -0.63 -12.88 8.29
C SER A 276 -0.46 -12.12 9.62
N GLU A 277 0.38 -12.68 10.49
CA GLU A 277 0.74 -12.11 11.80
C GLU A 277 1.98 -11.21 11.75
N HIS A 278 2.59 -11.04 10.56
CA HIS A 278 3.66 -10.06 10.40
C HIS A 278 3.14 -8.64 10.68
N GLU A 279 3.94 -7.82 11.34
CA GLU A 279 3.53 -6.51 11.85
C GLU A 279 2.91 -5.59 10.78
N HIS A 280 3.57 -5.45 9.63
CA HIS A 280 3.06 -4.64 8.52
C HIS A 280 1.75 -5.19 7.94
N ASP A 281 1.55 -6.51 7.99
CA ASP A 281 0.36 -7.17 7.46
C ASP A 281 -0.82 -7.09 8.42
N LEU A 282 -0.57 -7.11 9.73
CA LEU A 282 -1.56 -6.81 10.76
C LEU A 282 -2.07 -5.38 10.64
N LEU A 283 -1.17 -4.40 10.46
CA LEU A 283 -1.57 -3.01 10.27
C LEU A 283 -2.37 -2.83 8.97
N LYS A 284 -1.93 -3.48 7.89
CA LYS A 284 -2.64 -3.51 6.60
C LYS A 284 -4.02 -4.14 6.74
N ASN A 285 -4.15 -5.24 7.49
CA ASN A 285 -5.42 -5.89 7.77
C ASN A 285 -6.33 -4.94 8.57
N HIS A 286 -5.84 -4.34 9.64
CA HIS A 286 -6.58 -3.36 10.44
C HIS A 286 -7.08 -2.17 9.60
N PHE A 287 -6.20 -1.65 8.74
CA PHE A 287 -6.50 -0.49 7.90
C PHE A 287 -7.55 -0.81 6.83
N PHE A 288 -7.34 -1.88 6.06
CA PHE A 288 -8.21 -2.24 4.94
C PHE A 288 -9.37 -3.17 5.32
N ARG A 289 -9.43 -3.64 6.57
CA ARG A 289 -10.41 -4.61 7.08
C ARG A 289 -10.43 -5.89 6.24
N HIS A 290 -9.25 -6.41 5.91
CA HIS A 290 -9.15 -7.53 4.99
C HIS A 290 -9.85 -8.76 5.57
N GLN A 291 -9.62 -9.11 6.83
CA GLN A 291 -10.24 -10.26 7.46
C GLN A 291 -11.78 -10.20 7.40
N GLU A 292 -12.37 -9.06 7.76
CA GLU A 292 -13.82 -8.86 7.78
C GLU A 292 -14.44 -8.78 6.38
N ILE A 293 -13.74 -8.18 5.41
CA ILE A 293 -14.24 -8.13 4.03
C ILE A 293 -14.14 -9.50 3.38
N TYR A 294 -13.04 -10.22 3.63
CA TYR A 294 -12.80 -11.51 3.00
C TYR A 294 -13.67 -12.62 3.57
N SER A 295 -14.14 -12.51 4.83
CA SER A 295 -15.09 -13.48 5.39
C SER A 295 -16.40 -13.57 4.59
N THR A 296 -16.75 -12.53 3.83
CA THR A 296 -17.91 -12.54 2.93
C THR A 296 -17.77 -13.51 1.73
N HIS A 297 -16.59 -14.08 1.51
CA HIS A 297 -16.30 -15.06 0.46
C HIS A 297 -16.37 -16.51 0.95
N SER A 298 -16.99 -16.79 2.09
CA SER A 298 -17.01 -18.15 2.65
C SER A 298 -17.62 -19.19 1.71
N LEU A 299 -18.70 -18.87 1.01
CA LEU A 299 -19.31 -19.76 0.02
C LEU A 299 -18.36 -20.07 -1.15
N ASP A 300 -17.62 -19.06 -1.62
CA ASP A 300 -16.60 -19.25 -2.66
C ASP A 300 -15.48 -20.18 -2.17
N ILE A 301 -15.04 -19.98 -0.93
CA ILE A 301 -14.01 -20.81 -0.30
C ILE A 301 -14.48 -22.26 -0.16
N CYS A 302 -15.70 -22.50 0.32
CA CYS A 302 -16.29 -23.84 0.38
C CYS A 302 -16.29 -24.52 -0.99
N LEU A 303 -16.65 -23.80 -2.06
CA LEU A 303 -16.58 -24.33 -3.42
C LEU A 303 -15.15 -24.68 -3.83
N TRP A 304 -14.18 -23.82 -3.55
CA TRP A 304 -12.79 -24.07 -3.92
C TRP A 304 -12.18 -25.24 -3.14
N LEU A 305 -12.49 -25.38 -1.85
CA LEU A 305 -12.06 -26.52 -1.03
C LEU A 305 -12.62 -27.84 -1.57
N ARG A 306 -13.91 -27.88 -1.96
CA ARG A 306 -14.49 -29.06 -2.62
C ARG A 306 -13.79 -29.38 -3.94
N LYS A 307 -13.53 -28.36 -4.77
CA LYS A 307 -12.78 -28.53 -6.03
C LYS A 307 -11.33 -28.96 -5.79
N LYS A 308 -10.72 -28.59 -4.67
CA LYS A 308 -9.36 -29.02 -4.30
C LYS A 308 -9.26 -30.54 -4.16
N ASN A 309 -10.33 -31.22 -3.76
CA ASN A 309 -10.36 -32.69 -3.72
C ASN A 309 -10.25 -33.33 -5.13
N LEU A 310 -10.67 -32.61 -6.18
CA LEU A 310 -10.51 -33.03 -7.58
C LEU A 310 -9.12 -32.74 -8.13
N HIS A 311 -8.30 -31.95 -7.44
CA HIS A 311 -6.95 -31.58 -7.88
C HIS A 311 -5.95 -32.69 -7.54
N ASN A 312 -6.02 -33.80 -8.28
CA ASN A 312 -5.15 -34.96 -8.14
C ASN A 312 -4.82 -35.62 -9.49
N GLU A 313 -3.75 -36.40 -9.51
CA GLU A 313 -3.24 -37.09 -10.71
C GLU A 313 -4.23 -38.10 -11.32
N GLY A 314 -5.12 -38.69 -10.52
CA GLY A 314 -6.17 -39.57 -11.02
C GLY A 314 -7.17 -38.82 -11.89
N TYR A 315 -7.69 -37.71 -11.38
CA TYR A 315 -8.61 -36.85 -12.11
C TYR A 315 -7.96 -36.22 -13.34
N ARG A 316 -6.70 -35.78 -13.24
CA ARG A 316 -5.93 -35.25 -14.38
C ARG A 316 -5.80 -36.26 -15.51
N ARG A 317 -5.44 -37.51 -15.20
CA ARG A 317 -5.35 -38.61 -16.19
C ARG A 317 -6.70 -38.95 -16.79
N HIS A 318 -7.75 -38.97 -15.98
CA HIS A 318 -9.11 -39.23 -16.44
C HIS A 318 -9.58 -38.17 -17.45
N LEU A 319 -9.43 -36.89 -17.12
CA LEU A 319 -9.72 -35.79 -18.05
C LEU A 319 -8.87 -35.88 -19.33
N SER A 320 -7.58 -36.18 -19.18
CA SER A 320 -6.68 -36.30 -20.35
C SER A 320 -7.14 -37.40 -21.32
N SER A 321 -7.60 -38.52 -20.78
CA SER A 321 -8.16 -39.64 -21.56
C SER A 321 -9.44 -39.23 -22.29
N ILE A 322 -10.40 -38.62 -21.59
CA ILE A 322 -11.68 -38.20 -22.18
C ILE A 322 -11.47 -37.15 -23.28
N LEU A 323 -10.64 -36.15 -23.01
CA LEU A 323 -10.37 -35.05 -23.94
C LEU A 323 -9.39 -35.43 -25.06
N LYS A 324 -8.82 -36.64 -25.01
CA LYS A 324 -7.76 -37.11 -25.91
C LYS A 324 -6.61 -36.11 -26.04
N LYS A 325 -6.27 -35.45 -24.94
CA LYS A 325 -5.25 -34.40 -24.85
C LYS A 325 -4.56 -34.51 -23.50
N ASN A 326 -3.23 -34.40 -23.46
CA ASN A 326 -2.50 -34.31 -22.20
C ASN A 326 -2.84 -33.00 -21.49
N ILE A 327 -3.50 -33.08 -20.33
CA ILE A 327 -3.81 -31.92 -19.48
C ILE A 327 -2.66 -31.70 -18.51
N THR A 328 -2.05 -30.52 -18.59
CA THR A 328 -0.98 -30.07 -17.69
C THR A 328 -1.53 -29.71 -16.31
N GLU A 329 -0.65 -29.64 -15.32
CA GLU A 329 -1.00 -29.20 -13.95
C GLU A 329 -1.61 -27.79 -13.95
N ASP A 330 -1.02 -26.85 -14.68
CA ASP A 330 -1.54 -25.48 -14.77
C ASP A 330 -2.89 -25.41 -15.49
N GLU A 331 -3.12 -26.22 -16.53
CA GLU A 331 -4.45 -26.33 -17.15
C GLU A 331 -5.49 -26.88 -16.17
N LEU A 332 -5.13 -27.88 -15.35
CA LEU A 332 -6.03 -28.41 -14.33
C LEU A 332 -6.35 -27.36 -13.25
N LYS A 333 -5.34 -26.64 -12.75
CA LYS A 333 -5.53 -25.54 -11.80
C LYS A 333 -6.42 -24.44 -12.39
N MET A 334 -6.22 -24.08 -13.65
CA MET A 334 -7.07 -23.12 -14.37
C MET A 334 -8.51 -23.60 -14.50
N LEU A 335 -8.74 -24.87 -14.82
CA LEU A 335 -10.09 -25.45 -14.92
C LEU A 335 -10.81 -25.46 -13.58
N LEU A 336 -10.12 -25.80 -12.49
CA LEU A 336 -10.73 -25.90 -11.17
C LEU A 336 -10.89 -24.54 -10.48
N PHE A 337 -9.86 -23.70 -10.52
CA PHE A 337 -9.75 -22.51 -9.68
C PHE A 337 -9.68 -21.20 -10.47
N GLU A 338 -9.63 -21.25 -11.81
CA GLU A 338 -9.45 -20.08 -12.69
C GLU A 338 -8.10 -19.38 -12.48
N THR A 339 -7.17 -20.00 -11.78
CA THR A 339 -5.85 -19.47 -11.47
C THR A 339 -4.83 -20.61 -11.36
N THR A 340 -3.61 -20.37 -11.83
CA THR A 340 -2.46 -21.27 -11.61
C THR A 340 -1.77 -21.01 -10.27
N GLY A 341 -2.07 -19.88 -9.61
CA GLY A 341 -1.34 -19.42 -8.43
C GLY A 341 -0.10 -18.57 -8.75
N SER A 342 0.20 -18.34 -10.03
CA SER A 342 1.34 -17.54 -10.46
C SER A 342 1.25 -16.07 -10.01
N ALA A 343 2.40 -15.39 -9.93
CA ALA A 343 2.45 -13.95 -9.65
C ALA A 343 1.68 -13.13 -10.70
N SER A 344 1.67 -13.57 -11.95
CA SER A 344 0.88 -12.96 -13.02
C SER A 344 -0.62 -13.04 -12.73
N ASP A 345 -1.10 -14.20 -12.28
CA ASP A 345 -2.51 -14.37 -11.94
C ASP A 345 -2.91 -13.52 -10.73
N VAL A 346 -2.06 -13.40 -9.72
CA VAL A 346 -2.32 -12.50 -8.58
C VAL A 346 -2.49 -11.05 -9.04
N LYS A 347 -1.66 -10.57 -9.98
CA LYS A 347 -1.74 -9.21 -10.54
C LYS A 347 -2.97 -8.99 -11.43
N ASN A 348 -3.49 -10.07 -12.04
CA ASN A 348 -4.45 -9.97 -13.14
C ASN A 348 -5.84 -10.53 -12.86
N LYS A 349 -6.01 -11.35 -11.80
CA LYS A 349 -7.27 -12.03 -11.48
C LYS A 349 -7.74 -11.71 -10.06
N PRO A 350 -9.01 -11.28 -9.90
CA PRO A 350 -9.61 -11.08 -8.60
C PRO A 350 -9.54 -12.35 -7.75
N LEU A 351 -9.32 -12.16 -6.46
CA LEU A 351 -9.16 -13.21 -5.46
C LEU A 351 -7.98 -14.14 -5.74
N GLY A 352 -7.10 -13.81 -6.69
CA GLY A 352 -5.93 -14.62 -7.04
C GLY A 352 -5.03 -14.88 -5.84
N LYS A 353 -4.81 -13.87 -4.98
CA LYS A 353 -4.02 -14.01 -3.74
C LYS A 353 -4.70 -14.92 -2.72
N LEU A 354 -6.01 -14.74 -2.52
CA LEU A 354 -6.79 -15.57 -1.60
C LEU A 354 -6.80 -17.04 -2.04
N LYS A 355 -7.10 -17.29 -3.32
CA LYS A 355 -7.08 -18.63 -3.92
C LYS A 355 -5.69 -19.26 -3.80
N LYS A 356 -4.62 -18.53 -4.18
CA LYS A 356 -3.23 -19.01 -4.06
C LYS A 356 -2.91 -19.46 -2.64
N ASP A 357 -3.18 -18.60 -1.66
CA ASP A 357 -2.78 -18.81 -0.27
C ASP A 357 -3.58 -19.95 0.39
N ILE A 358 -4.91 -19.95 0.24
CA ILE A 358 -5.78 -20.96 0.87
C ILE A 358 -5.61 -22.34 0.23
N LEU A 359 -5.50 -22.40 -1.10
CA LEU A 359 -5.42 -23.66 -1.84
C LEU A 359 -3.98 -24.15 -2.02
N LYS A 360 -2.98 -23.36 -1.59
CA LYS A 360 -1.54 -23.64 -1.73
C LYS A 360 -1.17 -24.00 -3.18
N LEU A 361 -1.52 -23.10 -4.11
CA LEU A 361 -1.31 -23.30 -5.56
C LEU A 361 0.05 -22.88 -6.06
#